data_AF-A0A9D3S6Q0-F1
#
_entry.id   AF-A0A9D3S6Q0-F1
#
_cell.length_a   1.000
_cell.length_b   1.000
_cell.length_c   1.000
_cell.angle_alpha   90.00
_cell.angle_beta   90.00
_cell.angle_gamma   90.00
#
_symmetry.space_group_name_H-M   'P 1'
#
loop_
_entity.id
_entity.type
_entity.pdbx_description
1 polymer ?
#
loop_
_entity_poly.entity_id
_entity_poly.type
_entity_poly.pdbx_seq_one_letter_code
_entity_poly.pdbx_strand_id
1 'polypeptide(L)'
;MIFAVLRGLPQTVLMVRAKAVLRDQRSNICSKPPKETIGPVKSVFAILVFAAMLLVPAGWILHHIPEYRKRPRPPPDDDGIM
;
A
#
# COMPACT_ATOMS: atom_id res chain seq x y z
N MET A 1 -20.45 17.62 50.84
CA MET A 1 -20.41 16.55 49.82
C MET A 1 -21.39 16.89 48.70
N ILE A 2 -21.06 17.79 47.76
CA ILE A 2 -22.04 18.22 46.72
C ILE A 2 -21.42 18.52 45.34
N PHE A 3 -20.12 18.25 45.11
CA PHE A 3 -19.43 18.59 43.86
C PHE A 3 -18.83 17.41 43.11
N ALA A 4 -19.42 16.21 43.22
CA ALA A 4 -18.95 15.02 42.52
C ALA A 4 -19.94 14.47 41.46
N VAL A 5 -21.07 15.14 41.21
CA VAL A 5 -22.10 14.65 40.27
C VAL A 5 -22.09 15.38 38.92
N LEU A 6 -21.43 16.53 38.81
CA LEU A 6 -21.52 17.41 37.64
C LEU A 6 -20.40 17.25 36.59
N ARG A 7 -19.65 16.13 36.58
CA ARG A 7 -18.57 15.87 35.62
C ARG A 7 -18.87 14.81 34.56
N GLY A 8 -20.03 14.13 34.62
CA GLY A 8 -20.36 13.02 33.71
C GLY A 8 -21.15 13.37 32.45
N LEU A 9 -21.82 14.53 32.40
CA LEU A 9 -22.65 14.92 31.25
C LEU A 9 -21.92 15.50 30.02
N PRO A 10 -20.80 16.25 30.13
CA PRO A 10 -20.21 16.88 28.94
C PRO A 10 -19.52 15.85 28.03
N GLN A 11 -19.06 14.72 28.58
CA GLN A 11 -18.38 13.69 27.79
C GLN A 11 -19.35 12.86 26.94
N THR A 12 -20.55 12.57 27.45
CA THR A 12 -21.54 11.77 26.72
C THR A 12 -22.13 12.55 25.54
N VAL A 13 -22.46 13.82 25.74
CA VAL A 13 -22.98 14.69 24.67
C VAL A 13 -21.91 14.95 23.60
N LEU A 14 -20.65 15.14 24.01
CA LEU A 14 -19.54 15.36 23.09
C LEU A 14 -19.19 14.08 22.30
N MET A 15 -19.31 12.90 22.92
CA MET A 15 -19.17 11.61 22.24
C MET A 15 -20.32 11.33 21.26
N VAL A 16 -21.57 11.64 21.62
CA VAL A 16 -22.72 11.50 20.72
C VAL A 16 -22.56 12.41 19.50
N ARG A 17 -22.14 13.66 19.71
CA ARG A 17 -21.87 14.61 18.63
C ARG A 17 -20.68 14.17 17.76
N ALA A 18 -19.60 13.68 18.35
CA ALA A 18 -18.46 13.16 17.60
C ALA A 18 -18.85 11.96 16.73
N LYS A 19 -19.69 11.04 17.25
CA LYS A 19 -20.23 9.93 16.45
C LYS A 19 -21.20 10.39 15.36
N ALA A 20 -22.01 11.41 15.60
CA ALA A 20 -22.88 11.98 14.59
C ALA A 20 -22.08 12.62 13.44
N VAL A 21 -21.04 13.41 13.77
CA VAL A 21 -20.14 14.02 12.78
C VAL A 21 -19.36 12.96 12.00
N LEU A 22 -18.89 11.89 12.65
CA LEU A 22 -18.23 10.76 11.97
C LEU A 22 -19.19 10.00 11.05
N ARG A 23 -20.48 9.94 11.40
CA ARG A 23 -21.53 9.30 10.59
C ARG A 23 -21.92 10.17 9.39
N ASP A 24 -22.00 11.49 9.56
CA ASP A 24 -22.24 12.43 8.46
C ASP A 24 -21.05 12.50 7.49
N GLN A 25 -19.82 12.25 7.95
CA GLN A 25 -18.65 12.14 7.07
C GLN A 25 -18.66 10.84 6.23
N ARG A 26 -19.46 9.84 6.62
CA ARG A 26 -19.62 8.61 5.85
C ARG A 26 -20.59 8.86 4.70
N SER A 27 -20.16 9.68 3.73
CA SER A 27 -20.84 9.79 2.44
C SER A 27 -20.96 8.36 1.89
N ASN A 28 -22.20 7.87 1.80
CA ASN A 28 -22.45 6.55 1.28
C ASN A 28 -22.27 6.63 -0.23
N ILE A 29 -21.03 6.46 -0.69
CA ILE A 29 -20.69 6.36 -2.10
C ILE A 29 -21.26 5.03 -2.59
N CYS A 30 -22.51 5.08 -3.05
CA CYS A 30 -23.19 3.95 -3.67
C CYS A 30 -22.82 3.95 -5.15
N SER A 31 -21.96 3.02 -5.55
CA SER A 31 -21.68 2.77 -6.96
C SER A 31 -22.76 1.89 -7.56
N LYS A 32 -22.92 1.96 -8.89
CA LYS A 32 -23.75 1.00 -9.62
C LYS A 32 -23.16 -0.40 -9.46
N PRO A 33 -23.99 -1.46 -9.43
CA PRO A 33 -23.49 -2.82 -9.38
C PRO A 33 -22.51 -3.08 -10.53
N PRO A 34 -21.47 -3.92 -10.32
CA PRO A 34 -20.49 -4.21 -11.35
C PRO A 34 -21.17 -4.75 -12.59
N LYS A 35 -20.90 -4.15 -13.76
CA LYS A 35 -21.41 -4.66 -15.04
C LYS A 35 -20.87 -6.05 -15.35
N GLU A 36 -19.61 -6.28 -14.96
CA GLU A 36 -18.94 -7.58 -15.02
C GLU A 36 -18.51 -7.98 -13.61
N THR A 37 -18.91 -9.17 -13.17
CA THR A 37 -18.50 -9.69 -11.86
C THR A 37 -17.10 -10.29 -11.97
N ILE A 38 -16.15 -9.66 -11.27
CA ILE A 38 -14.80 -10.21 -11.12
C ILE A 38 -14.89 -11.27 -10.02
N GLY A 39 -15.07 -12.51 -10.44
CA GLY A 39 -15.12 -13.65 -9.52
C GLY A 39 -13.77 -13.87 -8.81
N PRO A 40 -13.76 -14.57 -7.67
CA PRO A 40 -12.54 -14.81 -6.88
C PRO A 40 -11.39 -15.40 -7.71
N VAL A 41 -11.71 -16.31 -8.63
CA VAL A 41 -10.73 -16.94 -9.53
C VAL A 41 -10.04 -15.91 -10.43
N LYS A 42 -10.80 -14.99 -11.03
CA LYS A 42 -10.26 -13.95 -11.91
C LYS A 42 -9.36 -12.98 -11.14
N SER A 43 -9.74 -12.62 -9.91
CA SER A 43 -8.94 -11.76 -9.04
C SER A 43 -7.62 -12.41 -8.62
N VAL A 44 -7.66 -13.67 -8.17
CA VAL A 44 -6.45 -14.39 -7.75
C VAL A 44 -5.50 -14.57 -8.92
N PHE A 45 -6.02 -14.92 -10.10
CA PHE A 45 -5.21 -15.02 -11.31
C PHE A 45 -4.54 -13.69 -11.66
N ALA A 46 -5.29 -12.58 -11.66
CA ALA A 46 -4.73 -11.26 -11.95
C ALA A 46 -3.63 -10.86 -10.96
N ILE A 47 -3.85 -11.11 -9.66
CA ILE A 47 -2.85 -10.84 -8.62
C ILE A 47 -1.61 -11.70 -8.82
N LEU A 48 -1.78 -12.99 -9.13
CA LEU A 48 -0.67 -13.91 -9.36
C LEU A 48 0.16 -13.49 -10.58
N VAL A 49 -0.49 -13.17 -11.69
CA VAL A 49 0.17 -12.72 -12.92
C VAL A 49 0.90 -11.41 -12.68
N PHE A 50 0.27 -10.45 -11.99
CA PHE A 50 0.90 -9.19 -11.62
C PHE A 50 2.14 -9.40 -10.75
N ALA A 51 2.02 -10.24 -9.72
CA ALA A 51 3.14 -10.57 -8.85
C ALA A 51 4.27 -11.25 -9.63
N ALA A 52 3.97 -12.24 -10.47
CA ALA A 52 4.96 -12.93 -11.29
C ALA A 52 5.67 -11.97 -12.25
N MET A 53 4.93 -11.03 -12.86
CA MET A 53 5.49 -10.06 -13.79
C MET A 53 6.49 -9.10 -13.13
N LEU A 54 6.35 -8.83 -11.82
CA LEU A 54 7.34 -8.08 -11.05
C LEU A 54 8.48 -8.98 -10.53
N LEU A 55 8.15 -10.17 -10.02
CA LEU A 55 9.12 -11.06 -9.38
C LEU A 55 10.07 -11.73 -10.37
N VAL A 56 9.62 -12.06 -11.57
CA VAL A 56 10.45 -12.70 -12.60
C VAL A 56 11.62 -11.80 -13.03
N PRO A 57 11.42 -10.53 -13.46
CA PRO A 57 12.55 -9.67 -13.84
C PRO A 57 13.44 -9.36 -12.62
N ALA A 58 12.85 -9.15 -11.44
CA ALA A 58 13.62 -8.91 -10.22
C ALA A 58 14.50 -10.12 -9.83
N GLY A 59 13.94 -11.33 -9.92
CA GLY A 59 14.62 -12.58 -9.65
C GLY A 59 15.73 -12.88 -10.68
N TRP A 60 15.47 -12.58 -11.94
CA TRP A 60 16.48 -12.68 -13.00
C TRP A 60 17.68 -11.77 -12.75
N ILE A 61 17.45 -10.50 -12.38
CA ILE A 61 18.51 -9.55 -12.06
C ILE A 61 19.32 -10.05 -10.86
N LEU A 62 18.65 -10.48 -9.80
CA LEU A 62 19.30 -11.00 -8.59
C LEU A 62 20.14 -12.25 -8.89
N HIS A 63 19.62 -13.14 -9.74
CA HIS A 63 20.34 -14.35 -10.17
C HIS A 63 21.65 -14.03 -10.91
N HIS A 64 21.72 -12.91 -11.65
CA HIS A 64 22.90 -12.51 -12.42
C HIS A 64 23.91 -11.63 -11.65
N ILE A 65 23.62 -11.26 -10.39
CA ILE A 65 24.53 -10.49 -9.53
C ILE A 65 25.92 -11.15 -9.41
N PRO A 66 26.05 -12.48 -9.19
CA PRO A 66 27.35 -13.14 -9.09
C PRO A 66 28.19 -12.99 -10.37
N GLU A 67 27.56 -13.04 -11.54
CA GLU A 67 28.19 -12.86 -12.84
C GLU A 67 28.67 -11.41 -13.02
N TYR A 68 27.85 -10.43 -12.63
CA TYR A 68 28.25 -9.02 -12.65
C TYR A 68 29.43 -8.73 -11.72
N ARG A 69 29.53 -9.43 -10.58
CA ARG A 69 30.65 -9.30 -9.64
C ARG A 69 31.97 -9.86 -10.15
N LYS A 70 31.92 -10.89 -11.00
CA LYS A 70 33.12 -11.54 -11.56
C LYS A 70 33.68 -10.78 -12.76
N ARG A 71 32.93 -9.82 -13.32
CA ARG A 71 33.37 -9.04 -14.48
C ARG A 71 34.61 -8.22 -14.10
N PRO A 72 35.76 -8.45 -14.76
CA PRO A 72 36.96 -7.64 -14.55
C PRO A 72 36.66 -6.17 -14.85
N ARG A 73 37.20 -5.26 -14.04
CA ARG A 73 37.16 -3.83 -14.33
C ARG A 73 37.87 -3.61 -15.67
N PRO A 74 37.31 -2.82 -16.62
CA PRO A 74 38.06 -2.44 -17.80
C PRO A 74 39.36 -1.75 -17.37
N PRO A 75 40.48 -1.98 -18.09
CA PRO A 75 41.73 -1.29 -17.80
C PRO A 75 41.49 0.22 -17.81
N PRO A 76 42.20 0.99 -16.95
CA PRO A 76 42.10 2.45 -16.99
C PRO A 76 42.39 2.91 -18.41
N ASP A 77 41.55 3.82 -18.91
CA ASP A 77 41.81 4.49 -20.17
C ASP A 77 43.20 5.13 -20.06
N ASP A 78 44.10 4.73 -20.95
CA ASP A 78 45.43 5.31 -21.07
C ASP A 78 45.22 6.66 -21.77
N ASP A 79 44.60 7.62 -21.05
CA ASP A 79 44.54 9.02 -21.46
C ASP A 79 45.96 9.57 -21.40
N GLY A 80 46.71 9.27 -22.46
CA GLY A 80 48.07 9.73 -22.73
C GLY A 80 48.15 11.25 -22.79
N ILE A 81 48.12 11.89 -21.62
CA ILE A 81 48.60 13.25 -21.40
C ILE A 81 50.04 13.12 -20.87
N MET A 82 50.95 13.01 -21.83
CA MET A 82 52.33 13.53 -21.74
C MET A 82 52.30 15.00 -22.13
#